data_AF-A0A1F3KPV3-F1
#
_entry.id   AF-A0A1F3KPV3-F1
#
_cell.length_a   1.000
_cell.length_b   1.000
_cell.length_c   1.000
_cell.angle_alpha   90.00
_cell.angle_beta   90.00
_cell.angle_gamma   90.00
#
_symmetry.space_group_name_H-M   'P 1'
#
loop_
_entity.id
_entity.type
_entity.pdbx_description
1 polymer ?
#
loop_
_entity_poly.entity_id
_entity_poly.type
_entity_poly.pdbx_seq_one_letter_code
_entity_poly.pdbx_strand_id
1 'polypeptide(L)'
;MNEFNSIDDILDFAIENEQKAVDFYTTLAGVIKNSDMRDTFEQFAREEIGHKAKLVKIKEEKIFVASKENISDLKISDYVDNVEVSSDMSYQDALILAMKREKSAFKLYTKLATKTSNTDLQNLFLSLAQEESKHKLMFEVEYDDVIFREN
;
A
#
# COMPACT_ATOMS: atom_id res chain seq x y z
N MET A 1 8.46 14.56 -14.22
CA MET A 1 7.52 13.42 -14.18
C MET A 1 8.31 12.20 -14.60
N ASN A 2 8.45 11.21 -13.72
CA ASN A 2 9.08 9.95 -14.10
C ASN A 2 8.04 9.14 -14.87
N GLU A 3 8.30 8.89 -16.15
CA GLU A 3 7.52 7.95 -16.94
C GLU A 3 8.05 6.54 -16.64
N PHE A 4 7.15 5.57 -16.43
CA PHE A 4 7.54 4.17 -16.37
C PHE A 4 7.78 3.65 -17.79
N ASN A 5 8.99 3.19 -18.05
CA ASN A 5 9.42 2.70 -19.35
C ASN A 5 9.54 1.17 -19.36
N SER A 6 9.50 0.54 -18.19
CA SER A 6 9.65 -0.91 -18.03
C SER A 6 8.90 -1.47 -16.82
N ILE A 7 8.67 -2.79 -16.83
CA ILE A 7 8.14 -3.52 -15.66
C ILE A 7 9.07 -3.33 -14.46
N ASP A 8 10.38 -3.19 -14.68
CA ASP A 8 11.35 -2.96 -13.62
C ASP A 8 11.06 -1.65 -12.88
N ASP A 9 10.75 -0.58 -13.62
CA ASP A 9 10.39 0.72 -13.03
C ASP A 9 9.08 0.65 -12.23
N ILE A 10 8.09 -0.14 -12.70
CA ILE A 10 6.86 -0.40 -11.96
C ILE A 10 7.16 -1.10 -10.64
N LEU A 11 7.97 -2.17 -10.70
CA LEU A 11 8.31 -2.97 -9.53
C LEU A 11 9.09 -2.12 -8.53
N ASP A 12 10.02 -1.28 -8.99
CA ASP A 12 10.73 -0.32 -8.13
C ASP A 12 9.78 0.63 -7.43
N PHE A 13 8.83 1.20 -8.16
CA PHE A 13 7.85 2.08 -7.56
C PHE A 13 6.96 1.37 -6.55
N ALA A 14 6.49 0.16 -6.87
CA ALA A 14 5.68 -0.64 -5.94
C ALA A 14 6.48 -0.98 -4.67
N ILE A 15 7.74 -1.42 -4.80
CA ILE A 15 8.64 -1.71 -3.68
C ILE A 15 8.88 -0.46 -2.82
N GLU A 16 9.07 0.70 -3.44
CA GLU A 16 9.21 1.97 -2.71
C GLU A 16 7.92 2.33 -1.98
N ASN A 17 6.76 2.09 -2.60
CA ASN A 17 5.46 2.37 -1.98
C ASN A 17 5.18 1.46 -0.77
N GLU A 18 5.54 0.18 -0.87
CA GLU A 18 5.51 -0.77 0.25
C GLU A 18 6.45 -0.33 1.38
N GLN A 19 7.68 0.10 1.06
CA GLN A 19 8.59 0.61 2.09
C GLN A 19 7.99 1.83 2.80
N LYS A 20 7.39 2.76 2.06
CA LYS A 20 6.68 3.90 2.65
C LYS A 20 5.52 3.46 3.54
N ALA A 21 4.91 2.31 3.29
CA ALA A 21 3.81 1.78 4.10
C ALA A 21 4.32 1.17 5.39
N VAL A 22 5.41 0.40 5.32
CA VAL A 22 6.15 -0.05 6.50
C VAL A 22 6.54 1.12 7.39
N ASP A 23 7.14 2.16 6.80
CA ASP A 23 7.58 3.36 7.55
C ASP A 23 6.39 4.10 8.17
N PHE A 24 5.30 4.26 7.43
CA PHE A 24 4.07 4.89 7.88
C PHE A 24 3.47 4.16 9.08
N TYR A 25 3.26 2.84 8.98
CA TYR A 25 2.66 2.06 10.06
C TYR A 25 3.57 1.91 11.28
N THR A 26 4.89 1.79 11.06
CA THR A 26 5.87 1.81 12.16
C THR A 26 5.86 3.14 12.90
N THR A 27 5.74 4.25 12.17
CA THR A 27 5.65 5.59 12.77
C THR A 27 4.35 5.77 13.54
N LEU A 28 3.20 5.36 12.96
CA LEU A 28 1.90 5.42 13.62
C LEU A 28 1.89 4.61 14.93
N ALA A 29 2.43 3.40 14.91
CA ALA A 29 2.58 2.57 16.10
C ALA A 29 3.41 3.28 17.19
N GLY A 30 4.44 4.03 16.80
CA GLY A 30 5.31 4.77 17.73
C GLY A 30 4.65 6.01 18.38
N VAL A 31 3.65 6.61 17.75
CA VAL A 31 3.01 7.86 18.25
C VAL A 31 1.64 7.63 18.88
N ILE A 32 0.97 6.50 18.61
CA ILE A 32 -0.34 6.19 19.19
C ILE A 32 -0.20 5.73 20.66
N LYS A 33 -1.07 6.23 21.53
CA LYS A 33 -1.04 5.90 22.97
C LYS A 33 -1.78 4.60 23.32
N ASN A 34 -2.73 4.19 22.47
CA ASN A 34 -3.55 2.99 22.70
C ASN A 34 -2.73 1.73 22.34
N SER A 35 -2.61 0.79 23.28
CA SER A 35 -1.80 -0.44 23.12
C SER A 35 -2.33 -1.37 22.04
N ASP A 36 -3.63 -1.62 22.01
CA ASP A 36 -4.26 -2.56 21.07
C ASP A 36 -4.11 -2.04 19.63
N MET A 37 -4.11 -0.72 19.48
CA MET A 37 -3.94 -0.07 18.18
C MET A 37 -2.49 0.05 17.74
N ARG A 38 -1.57 0.25 18.68
CA ARG A 38 -0.16 0.08 18.38
C ARG A 38 0.09 -1.33 17.83
N ASP A 39 -0.43 -2.36 18.50
CA ASP A 39 -0.23 -3.75 18.08
C ASP A 39 -0.84 -4.02 16.69
N THR A 40 -1.99 -3.39 16.41
CA THR A 40 -2.62 -3.41 15.08
C THR A 40 -1.70 -2.77 14.04
N PHE A 41 -1.24 -1.53 14.22
CA PHE A 41 -0.35 -0.88 13.25
C PHE A 41 0.98 -1.62 13.08
N GLU A 42 1.54 -2.21 14.15
CA GLU A 42 2.71 -3.07 14.04
C GLU A 42 2.44 -4.33 13.22
N GLN A 43 1.23 -4.90 13.30
CA GLN A 43 0.82 -6.02 12.45
C GLN A 43 0.79 -5.59 10.99
N PHE A 44 0.16 -4.46 10.66
CA PHE A 44 0.13 -3.95 9.30
C PHE A 44 1.55 -3.70 8.77
N ALA A 45 2.43 -3.08 9.56
CA ALA A 45 3.83 -2.91 9.15
C ALA A 45 4.51 -4.25 8.80
N ARG A 46 4.21 -5.35 9.50
CA ARG A 46 4.73 -6.68 9.17
C ARG A 46 4.13 -7.26 7.89
N GLU A 47 2.86 -7.00 7.62
CA GLU A 47 2.18 -7.44 6.39
C GLU A 47 2.76 -6.73 5.15
N GLU A 48 2.96 -5.41 5.22
CA GLU A 48 3.62 -4.61 4.18
C GLU A 48 5.07 -5.06 3.93
N ILE A 49 5.82 -5.46 4.97
CA ILE A 49 7.15 -6.08 4.80
C ILE A 49 7.03 -7.36 3.95
N GLY A 50 5.98 -8.15 4.16
CA GLY A 50 5.68 -9.34 3.37
C GLY A 50 5.38 -9.00 1.90
N HIS A 51 4.56 -7.98 1.64
CA HIS A 51 4.26 -7.49 0.29
C HIS A 51 5.53 -7.03 -0.43
N LYS A 52 6.34 -6.19 0.25
CA LYS A 52 7.65 -5.74 -0.24
C LYS A 52 8.54 -6.93 -0.62
N ALA A 53 8.64 -7.94 0.25
CA ALA A 53 9.47 -9.11 0.01
C ALA A 53 8.99 -9.92 -1.22
N LYS A 54 7.67 -10.08 -1.39
CA LYS A 54 7.09 -10.73 -2.60
C LYS A 54 7.51 -9.99 -3.88
N LEU A 55 7.43 -8.66 -3.89
CA LEU A 55 7.80 -7.82 -5.04
C LEU A 55 9.31 -7.85 -5.33
N VAL A 56 10.15 -7.73 -4.30
CA VAL A 56 11.63 -7.81 -4.44
C VAL A 56 12.04 -9.14 -5.02
N LYS A 57 11.50 -10.25 -4.51
CA LYS A 57 11.81 -11.59 -5.00
C LYS A 57 11.49 -11.72 -6.50
N ILE A 58 10.32 -11.23 -6.91
CA ILE A 58 9.90 -11.24 -8.31
C ILE A 58 10.84 -10.42 -9.21
N LYS A 59 11.28 -9.26 -8.72
CA LYS A 59 12.25 -8.42 -9.43
C LYS A 59 13.60 -9.13 -9.59
N GLU A 60 14.13 -9.71 -8.52
CA GLU A 60 15.43 -10.38 -8.50
C GLU A 60 15.48 -11.65 -9.36
N GLU A 61 14.39 -12.43 -9.36
CA GLU A 61 14.28 -13.65 -10.17
C GLU A 61 14.17 -13.33 -11.67
N LYS A 62 14.06 -12.05 -12.06
CA LYS A 62 14.02 -11.56 -13.46
C LYS A 62 13.00 -12.30 -14.33
N ILE A 63 11.95 -12.83 -13.72
CA ILE A 63 10.96 -13.71 -14.37
C ILE A 63 10.31 -12.98 -15.58
N PHE A 64 10.35 -11.64 -15.58
CA PHE A 64 9.55 -10.80 -16.47
C PHE A 64 10.36 -9.86 -17.38
N VAL A 65 11.69 -10.01 -17.49
CA VAL A 65 12.58 -9.09 -18.24
C VAL A 65 12.33 -9.08 -19.77
N ALA A 66 11.50 -9.98 -20.30
CA ALA A 66 11.32 -10.15 -21.74
C ALA A 66 10.12 -9.42 -22.38
N SER A 67 9.17 -8.85 -21.62
CA SER A 67 7.99 -8.18 -22.20
C SER A 67 8.16 -6.66 -22.29
N LYS A 68 8.15 -6.14 -23.53
CA LYS A 68 7.92 -4.71 -23.80
C LYS A 68 6.45 -4.39 -23.53
N GLU A 69 6.11 -4.19 -22.27
CA GLU A 69 4.79 -3.69 -21.88
C GLU A 69 4.63 -2.21 -22.23
N ASN A 70 3.44 -1.81 -22.69
CA ASN A 70 3.10 -0.40 -22.88
C ASN A 70 2.64 0.21 -21.55
N ILE A 71 3.61 0.69 -20.77
CA ILE A 71 3.39 1.25 -19.42
C ILE A 71 3.24 2.78 -19.47
N SER A 72 3.36 3.37 -20.65
CA SER A 72 3.08 4.78 -20.91
C SER A 72 1.69 5.15 -20.36
N ASP A 73 1.59 6.30 -19.70
CA ASP A 73 0.37 6.88 -19.10
C ASP A 73 -0.10 6.30 -17.74
N LEU A 74 0.82 5.91 -16.84
CA LEU A 74 0.42 5.51 -15.48
C LEU A 74 0.13 6.67 -14.51
N LYS A 75 0.40 7.95 -14.86
CA LYS A 75 0.17 9.15 -14.02
C LYS A 75 0.32 8.90 -12.50
N ILE A 76 1.56 8.66 -12.08
CA ILE A 76 1.94 8.22 -10.73
C ILE A 76 1.37 9.09 -9.60
N SER A 77 1.22 10.39 -9.83
CA SER A 77 0.64 11.33 -8.88
C SER A 77 -0.75 10.93 -8.38
N ASP A 78 -1.50 10.13 -9.15
CA ASP A 78 -2.85 9.70 -8.81
C ASP A 78 -2.86 8.58 -7.74
N TYR A 79 -1.69 8.04 -7.41
CA TYR A 79 -1.49 6.87 -6.55
C TYR A 79 -0.54 7.12 -5.38
N VAL A 80 -0.02 8.35 -5.25
CA VAL A 80 0.81 8.76 -4.12
C VAL A 80 -0.08 9.52 -3.15
N ASP A 81 -0.19 9.01 -1.93
CA ASP A 81 -0.84 9.75 -0.85
C ASP A 81 0.15 10.64 -0.13
N ASN A 82 -0.19 11.91 0.01
CA ASN A 82 0.47 12.81 0.96
C ASN A 82 -0.13 12.58 2.35
N VAL A 83 0.16 11.43 2.94
CA VAL A 83 -0.18 11.13 4.35
C VAL A 83 1.00 11.51 5.25
N GLU A 84 0.82 12.55 6.06
CA GLU A 84 1.81 12.98 7.05
C GLU A 84 1.33 12.58 8.45
N VAL A 85 2.17 11.85 9.17
CA VAL A 85 1.90 11.47 10.57
C VAL A 85 2.29 12.64 11.48
N SER A 86 1.41 13.01 12.40
CA SER A 86 1.65 14.03 13.43
C SER A 86 1.57 13.41 14.82
N SER A 87 2.41 13.85 15.75
CA SER A 87 2.39 13.39 17.14
C SER A 87 1.11 13.78 17.89
N ASP A 88 0.39 14.79 17.39
CA ASP A 88 -0.82 15.32 18.02
C ASP A 88 -2.10 14.80 17.37
N MET A 89 -1.98 13.87 16.41
CA MET A 89 -3.14 13.36 15.69
C MET A 89 -4.04 12.51 16.59
N SER A 90 -5.35 12.64 16.39
CA SER A 90 -6.31 11.80 17.09
C SER A 90 -6.28 10.36 16.55
N TYR A 91 -6.88 9.44 17.30
CA TYR A 91 -7.02 8.08 16.84
C TYR A 91 -7.88 7.98 15.57
N GLN A 92 -8.94 8.77 15.49
CA GLN A 92 -9.78 8.90 14.29
C GLN A 92 -8.96 9.41 13.10
N ASP A 93 -8.10 10.40 13.29
CA ASP A 93 -7.22 10.91 12.23
C ASP A 93 -6.29 9.80 11.72
N ALA A 94 -5.74 8.98 12.62
CA ALA A 94 -4.84 7.88 12.26
C ALA A 94 -5.55 6.85 11.38
N LEU A 95 -6.79 6.47 11.72
CA LEU A 95 -7.62 5.59 10.91
C LEU A 95 -7.96 6.21 9.55
N ILE A 96 -8.26 7.51 9.49
CA ILE A 96 -8.53 8.22 8.24
C ILE A 96 -7.28 8.22 7.33
N LEU A 97 -6.09 8.45 7.88
CA LEU A 97 -4.86 8.39 7.09
C LEU A 97 -4.59 6.97 6.58
N ALA A 98 -4.77 5.95 7.44
CA ALA A 98 -4.61 4.56 7.05
C ALA A 98 -5.58 4.17 5.92
N MET A 99 -6.88 4.48 6.04
CA MET A 99 -7.87 4.23 4.98
C MET A 99 -7.54 4.92 3.65
N LYS A 100 -7.00 6.15 3.68
CA LYS A 100 -6.56 6.86 2.47
C LYS A 100 -5.40 6.13 1.81
N ARG A 101 -4.43 5.71 2.61
CA ARG A 101 -3.26 4.96 2.15
C ARG A 101 -3.66 3.65 1.47
N GLU A 102 -4.48 2.85 2.15
CA GLU A 102 -4.97 1.57 1.64
C GLU A 102 -5.77 1.74 0.34
N LYS A 103 -6.58 2.80 0.25
CA LYS A 103 -7.35 3.11 -0.97
C LYS A 103 -6.45 3.38 -2.18
N SER A 104 -5.33 4.05 -1.99
CA SER A 104 -4.43 4.38 -3.09
C SER A 104 -3.52 3.23 -3.45
N ALA A 105 -3.08 2.43 -2.48
CA ALA A 105 -2.39 1.15 -2.74
C ALA A 105 -3.30 0.20 -3.54
N PHE A 106 -4.57 0.05 -3.15
CA PHE A 106 -5.58 -0.69 -3.92
C PHE A 106 -5.70 -0.21 -5.37
N LYS A 107 -5.83 1.12 -5.57
CA LYS A 107 -5.94 1.72 -6.90
C LYS A 107 -4.68 1.48 -7.73
N LEU A 108 -3.50 1.61 -7.10
CA LEU A 108 -2.22 1.39 -7.74
C LEU A 108 -2.16 -0.04 -8.27
N TYR A 109 -2.35 -1.02 -7.40
CA TYR A 109 -2.25 -2.42 -7.78
C TYR A 109 -3.31 -2.85 -8.78
N THR A 110 -4.54 -2.35 -8.64
CA THR A 110 -5.58 -2.54 -9.67
C THR A 110 -5.14 -1.98 -11.01
N LYS A 111 -4.51 -0.80 -11.05
CA LYS A 111 -4.01 -0.21 -12.29
C LYS A 111 -2.85 -1.02 -12.87
N LEU A 112 -1.88 -1.41 -12.05
CA LEU A 112 -0.72 -2.20 -12.48
C LEU A 112 -1.13 -3.54 -13.08
N ALA A 113 -2.14 -4.20 -12.51
CA ALA A 113 -2.73 -5.43 -13.05
C ALA A 113 -3.27 -5.28 -14.49
N THR A 114 -3.72 -4.08 -14.87
CA THR A 114 -4.20 -3.79 -16.24
C THR A 114 -3.08 -3.42 -17.23
N LYS A 115 -1.85 -3.22 -16.74
CA LYS A 115 -0.72 -2.66 -17.51
C LYS A 115 0.36 -3.69 -17.82
N THR A 116 0.14 -4.93 -17.41
CA THR A 116 0.99 -6.07 -17.72
C THR A 116 0.19 -7.09 -18.54
N SER A 117 0.80 -7.66 -19.57
CA SER A 117 0.28 -8.82 -20.30
C SER A 117 0.70 -10.14 -19.68
N ASN A 118 1.60 -10.11 -18.70
CA ASN A 118 2.02 -11.29 -17.96
C ASN A 118 0.99 -11.67 -16.88
N THR A 119 0.42 -12.87 -17.02
CA THR A 119 -0.61 -13.40 -16.11
C THR A 119 -0.16 -13.52 -14.67
N ASP A 120 1.10 -13.89 -14.41
CA ASP A 120 1.61 -14.05 -13.04
C ASP A 120 1.73 -12.69 -12.33
N LEU A 121 2.24 -11.67 -13.03
CA LEU A 121 2.27 -10.29 -12.52
C LEU A 121 0.86 -9.73 -12.33
N GLN A 122 -0.04 -10.00 -13.28
CA GLN A 122 -1.44 -9.58 -13.15
C GLN A 122 -2.07 -10.20 -11.90
N ASN A 123 -1.89 -11.50 -11.68
CA ASN A 123 -2.42 -12.20 -10.51
C ASN A 123 -1.81 -11.69 -9.21
N LEU A 124 -0.50 -11.42 -9.19
CA LEU A 124 0.16 -10.81 -8.04
C LEU A 124 -0.46 -9.46 -7.70
N PHE A 125 -0.55 -8.54 -8.67
CA PHE A 125 -1.10 -7.21 -8.43
C PHE A 125 -2.57 -7.27 -8.02
N LEU A 126 -3.37 -8.17 -8.60
CA LEU A 126 -4.76 -8.38 -8.14
C LEU A 126 -4.82 -8.92 -6.71
N SER A 127 -3.90 -9.82 -6.33
CA SER A 127 -3.80 -10.33 -4.95
C SER A 127 -3.46 -9.21 -3.97
N LEU A 128 -2.44 -8.39 -4.28
CA LEU A 128 -2.06 -7.24 -3.45
C LEU A 128 -3.22 -6.25 -3.33
N ALA A 129 -3.86 -5.89 -4.45
CA ALA A 129 -5.05 -5.04 -4.43
C ALA A 129 -6.16 -5.59 -3.51
N GLN A 130 -6.38 -6.91 -3.56
CA GLN A 130 -7.36 -7.54 -2.69
C GLN A 130 -6.96 -7.51 -1.20
N GLU A 131 -5.67 -7.64 -0.88
CA GLU A 131 -5.12 -7.47 0.47
C GLU A 131 -5.39 -6.02 0.96
N GLU A 132 -5.03 -4.99 0.18
CA GLU A 132 -5.26 -3.58 0.58
C GLU A 132 -6.74 -3.20 0.71
N SER A 133 -7.61 -3.82 -0.09
CA SER A 133 -9.05 -3.63 0.04
C SER A 133 -9.59 -4.18 1.37
N LYS A 134 -9.05 -5.31 1.85
CA LYS A 134 -9.40 -5.88 3.16
C LYS A 134 -8.87 -5.01 4.30
N HIS A 135 -7.63 -4.56 4.18
CA HIS A 135 -7.01 -3.61 5.10
C HIS A 135 -7.85 -2.36 5.29
N LYS A 136 -8.25 -1.73 4.17
CA LYS A 136 -9.14 -0.57 4.18
C LYS A 136 -10.45 -0.87 4.91
N LEU A 137 -11.09 -2.01 4.60
CA LEU A 137 -12.35 -2.39 5.24
C LEU A 137 -12.18 -2.59 6.75
N MET A 138 -11.07 -3.17 7.20
CA MET A 138 -10.78 -3.31 8.63
C MET A 138 -10.69 -1.95 9.32
N PHE A 139 -10.02 -0.97 8.71
CA PHE A 139 -9.98 0.39 9.26
C PHE A 139 -11.34 1.10 9.20
N GLU A 140 -12.17 0.86 8.18
CA GLU A 140 -13.53 1.41 8.11
C GLU A 140 -14.41 0.88 9.25
N VAL A 141 -14.36 -0.43 9.52
CA VAL A 141 -15.10 -1.05 10.63
C VAL A 141 -14.65 -0.49 11.97
N GLU A 142 -13.33 -0.40 12.18
CA GLU A 142 -12.78 0.15 13.42
C GLU A 142 -13.13 1.64 13.58
N TYR A 143 -13.09 2.42 12.50
CA TYR A 143 -13.47 3.82 12.52
C TYR A 143 -14.94 4.02 12.90
N ASP A 144 -15.84 3.22 12.32
CA ASP A 144 -17.25 3.25 12.67
C ASP A 144 -17.45 2.93 14.16
N ASP A 145 -16.80 1.87 14.67
CA ASP A 145 -16.85 1.47 16.08
C ASP A 145 -16.37 2.59 17.02
N VAL A 146 -15.28 3.27 16.67
CA VAL A 146 -14.73 4.39 17.45
C VAL A 146 -15.70 5.57 17.47
N ILE A 147 -16.25 5.95 16.31
CA ILE A 147 -17.22 7.04 16.20
C ILE A 147 -18.50 6.73 16.99
N PHE A 148 -18.97 5.47 16.99
CA PHE A 148 -20.13 5.07 17.77
C PHE A 148 -19.87 5.04 19.28
N ARG A 149 -18.64 4.78 19.74
CA ARG A 149 -18.27 4.77 21.17
C ARG A 149 -18.05 6.16 21.77
N GLU A 150 -17.71 7.15 20.94
CA GLU A 150 -17.45 8.54 21.39
C GLU A 150 -18.67 9.47 21.34
N ASN A 151 -19.82 9.00 20.83
CA ASN A 151 -21.11 9.70 20.84
C ASN A 151 -22.04 9.18 21.94
#